data_AF-A0A0M3IIX7-F1
#
_entry.id   AF-A0A0M3IIX7-F1
#
_cell.length_a   1.000
_cell.length_b   1.000
_cell.length_c   1.000
_cell.angle_alpha   90.00
_cell.angle_beta   90.00
_cell.angle_gamma   90.00
#
_symmetry.space_group_name_H-M   'P 1'
#
loop_
_entity.id
_entity.type
_entity.pdbx_description
1 polymer ?
#
loop_
_entity_poly.entity_id
_entity_poly.type
_entity_poly.pdbx_seq_one_letter_code
_entity_poly.pdbx_strand_id
1 'polypeptide(L)' 'MSEFRAEIESLKVEDRQTEHDRIHAANVQKGIDKYSTLRKSSGELSALRGVKSSGELSALRGVKSGAGSTKSRVQVFEGL' A
#
# COMPACT_ATOMS: atom_id res chain seq x y z
N MET A 1 -14.48 -12.30 8.76
CA MET A 1 -13.21 -12.30 7.99
C MET A 1 -12.08 -13.03 8.70
N SER A 2 -11.90 -12.89 10.01
CA SER A 2 -10.82 -13.58 10.74
C SER A 2 -10.98 -15.10 10.77
N GLU A 3 -12.21 -15.59 11.00
CA GLU A 3 -12.50 -17.03 11.13
C GLU A 3 -12.29 -17.79 9.81
N PHE A 4 -12.86 -17.31 8.70
CA PHE A 4 -12.61 -17.87 7.37
C PHE A 4 -11.14 -17.85 6.97
N ARG A 5 -10.37 -16.84 7.40
CA ARG A 5 -8.92 -16.79 7.12
C ARG A 5 -8.17 -17.89 7.87
N ALA A 6 -8.51 -18.14 9.13
CA ALA A 6 -7.88 -19.19 9.92
C ALA A 6 -8.20 -20.59 9.35
N GLU A 7 -9.45 -20.81 8.92
CA GLU A 7 -9.86 -22.05 8.27
C GLU A 7 -9.10 -22.27 6.94
N ILE A 8 -9.05 -21.24 6.08
CA ILE A 8 -8.30 -21.31 4.81
C ILE A 8 -6.81 -21.54 5.05
N GLU A 9 -6.21 -20.87 6.04
CA GLU A 9 -4.80 -21.06 6.41
C GLU A 9 -4.49 -22.51 6.75
N SER A 10 -5.38 -23.18 7.47
CA SER A 10 -5.21 -24.59 7.85
C SER A 10 -5.23 -25.56 6.66
N LEU A 11 -5.78 -25.13 5.52
CA LEU A 11 -5.90 -25.90 4.29
C LEU A 11 -4.87 -25.50 3.21
N LYS A 12 -3.99 -24.53 3.49
CA LYS A 12 -3.01 -24.06 2.51
C LYS A 12 -1.96 -25.14 2.21
N VAL A 13 -1.62 -25.23 0.93
CA VAL A 13 -0.50 -26.05 0.44
C VAL A 13 0.59 -25.09 -0.04
N GLU A 14 1.67 -24.97 0.71
CA GLU A 14 2.73 -23.98 0.47
C GLU A 14 3.34 -24.10 -0.93
N ASP A 15 3.50 -25.31 -1.45
CA ASP A 15 4.07 -25.56 -2.79
C ASP A 15 3.17 -25.06 -3.94
N ARG A 16 1.90 -24.70 -3.65
CA ARG A 16 0.96 -24.12 -4.62
C ARG A 16 0.82 -22.60 -4.49
N GLN A 17 1.56 -21.99 -3.57
CA GLN A 17 1.51 -20.54 -3.37
C GLN A 17 2.11 -19.82 -4.58
N THR A 18 1.30 -18.98 -5.22
CA THR A 18 1.76 -18.18 -6.35
C THR A 18 2.55 -16.96 -5.89
N GLU A 19 3.32 -16.37 -6.79
CA GLU A 19 4.03 -15.13 -6.51
C GLU A 19 3.06 -13.99 -6.13
N HIS A 20 1.88 -13.96 -6.76
CA HIS A 20 0.85 -12.98 -6.43
C HIS A 20 0.30 -13.14 -5.00
N ASP A 21 0.20 -14.38 -4.50
CA ASP A 21 -0.23 -14.65 -3.12
C ASP A 21 0.79 -14.13 -2.11
N ARG A 22 2.10 -14.30 -2.38
CA ARG A 22 3.18 -13.76 -1.55
C ARG A 22 3.11 -12.23 -1.48
N ILE A 23 2.94 -11.58 -2.62
CA ILE A 23 2.80 -10.12 -2.71
C ILE A 23 1.57 -9.65 -1.94
N HIS A 24 0.43 -10.34 -2.08
CA HIS A 24 -0.79 -10.01 -1.35
C HIS A 24 -0.61 -10.15 0.16
N ALA A 25 -0.03 -11.26 0.64
CA ALA A 25 0.24 -11.47 2.05
C ALA A 25 1.13 -10.38 2.63
N ALA A 26 2.21 -10.01 1.92
CA ALA A 26 3.10 -8.93 2.31
C ALA A 26 2.39 -7.56 2.35
N ASN A 27 1.50 -7.29 1.39
CA ASN A 27 0.71 -6.04 1.37
C ASN A 27 -0.27 -5.99 2.55
N VAL A 28 -0.95 -7.09 2.84
CA VAL A 28 -1.87 -7.19 3.99
C VAL A 28 -1.12 -7.00 5.30
N GLN A 29 0.06 -7.63 5.48
CA GLN A 29 0.89 -7.46 6.69
C GLN A 29 1.34 -6.00 6.88
N LYS A 30 1.60 -5.28 5.79
CA LYS A 30 1.97 -3.85 5.79
C LYS A 30 0.76 -2.91 5.90
N GLY A 31 -0.47 -3.42 5.98
CA GLY A 31 -1.68 -2.61 5.99
C GLY A 31 -1.93 -1.86 4.68
N ILE A 32 -1.39 -2.35 3.57
CA ILE A 32 -1.55 -1.77 2.24
C ILE A 32 -2.83 -2.32 1.61
N ASP A 33 -3.86 -1.47 1.52
CA ASP A 33 -5.11 -1.76 0.82
C ASP A 33 -5.19 -1.06 -0.55
N LYS A 34 -6.09 -1.54 -1.42
CA LYS A 34 -6.29 -1.03 -2.79
C LYS A 34 -6.39 0.49 -2.86
N TYR A 35 -7.19 1.10 -2.00
CA TYR A 35 -7.45 2.54 -2.06
C TYR A 35 -6.33 3.34 -1.38
N SER A 36 -5.69 2.80 -0.34
CA SER A 36 -4.46 3.40 0.19
C SER A 36 -3.35 3.42 -0.86
N THR A 37 -3.20 2.33 -1.62
CA THR A 37 -2.22 2.24 -2.72
C THR A 37 -2.56 3.24 -3.80
N LEU A 38 -3.82 3.35 -4.25
CA LEU A 38 -4.20 4.34 -5.25
C LEU A 38 -3.98 5.77 -4.76
N ARG A 39 -4.24 6.06 -3.47
CA ARG A 39 -3.93 7.38 -2.89
C ARG A 39 -2.43 7.67 -2.83
N LYS A 40 -1.58 6.64 -2.62
CA LYS A 40 -0.10 6.72 -2.53
C LYS A 40 0.63 6.62 -3.87
N SER A 41 0.11 5.89 -4.85
CA SER A 41 0.55 5.95 -6.25
C SER A 41 0.01 7.20 -6.93
N SER A 42 -1.07 7.74 -6.36
CA SER A 42 -1.54 9.12 -6.45
C SER A 42 -0.34 10.06 -6.60
N GLY A 43 0.63 10.13 -5.69
CA GLY A 43 0.49 9.98 -4.24
C GLY A 43 1.76 10.01 -3.36
N GLU A 44 2.94 10.37 -3.90
CA GLU A 44 4.27 10.33 -3.26
C GLU A 44 4.88 8.95 -2.90
N LEU A 45 6.00 8.66 -3.57
CA LEU A 45 7.06 7.72 -3.20
C LEU A 45 7.99 8.29 -2.10
N SER A 46 7.42 8.85 -1.02
CA SER A 46 8.22 9.49 0.05
C SER A 46 8.33 8.65 1.32
N ALA A 47 7.76 7.43 1.36
CA ALA A 47 7.68 6.62 2.59
C ALA A 47 8.64 5.41 2.67
N LEU A 48 9.71 5.36 1.86
CA LEU A 48 10.79 4.37 2.01
C LEU A 48 12.09 4.96 2.59
N ARG A 49 12.08 6.22 3.04
CA ARG A 49 13.22 6.82 3.74
C ARG A 49 12.76 7.74 4.88
N GLY A 50 12.64 7.17 6.08
CA GLY A 50 12.74 7.94 7.32
C GLY A 50 11.44 8.10 8.11
N VAL A 51 11.44 7.44 9.27
CA VAL A 51 10.65 7.77 10.45
C VAL A 51 10.72 9.28 10.73
N LYS A 52 9.58 9.99 10.78
CA LYS A 52 9.30 11.18 11.64
C LYS A 52 7.78 11.23 11.89
N SER A 53 7.35 10.75 13.06
CA SER A 53 6.94 11.54 14.24
C SER A 53 5.53 12.15 14.16
N SER A 54 4.64 11.55 14.95
CA SER A 54 3.52 12.15 15.70
C SER A 54 3.12 13.60 15.38
N GLY A 55 1.88 13.78 14.92
CA GLY A 55 1.21 15.08 14.95
C GLY A 55 -0.01 15.14 14.03
N GLU A 56 -1.18 15.28 14.64
CA GLU A 56 -2.39 15.90 14.09
C GLU A 56 -3.25 15.09 13.10
N LEU A 57 -4.17 14.31 13.68
CA LEU A 57 -5.53 14.20 13.17
C LEU A 57 -6.18 15.60 13.17
N SER A 58 -6.15 16.31 12.03
CA SER A 58 -7.09 17.40 11.75
C SER A 58 -6.96 17.87 10.30
N ALA A 59 -7.91 17.44 9.45
CA ALA A 59 -8.60 18.30 8.47
C ALA A 59 -9.36 17.45 7.44
N LEU A 60 -10.64 17.23 7.70
CA LEU A 60 -11.64 17.07 6.64
C LEU A 60 -11.76 18.42 5.90
N ARG A 61 -10.80 18.77 5.04
CA ARG A 61 -10.93 19.98 4.19
C ARG A 61 -10.06 19.88 2.93
N GLY A 62 -10.72 19.57 1.82
CA GLY A 62 -10.17 19.64 0.46
C GLY A 62 -9.42 18.37 0.07
N VAL A 63 -10.01 17.58 -0.84
CA VAL A 63 -9.35 16.44 -1.49
C VAL A 63 -8.29 17.00 -2.46
N LYS A 64 -7.23 17.61 -1.93
CA LYS A 64 -5.97 17.75 -2.66
C LYS A 64 -5.41 16.34 -2.68
N SER A 65 -5.49 15.69 -3.84
CA SER A 65 -4.81 14.43 -4.10
C SER A 65 -3.38 14.55 -3.54
N GLY A 66 -2.99 13.66 -2.61
CA GLY A 66 -1.67 13.61 -1.95
C GLY A 66 -0.52 13.26 -2.91
N ALA A 67 -0.72 13.62 -4.16
CA ALA A 67 -0.09 13.23 -5.37
C ALA A 67 0.81 14.34 -5.85
N GLY A 68 2.13 14.09 -5.83
CA GLY A 68 3.05 14.92 -6.59
C GLY A 68 2.53 15.17 -8.01
N SER A 69 2.94 16.28 -8.60
CA SER A 69 2.50 16.70 -9.95
C SER A 69 2.62 15.57 -10.99
N THR A 70 1.85 15.66 -12.09
CA THR A 70 2.04 14.76 -13.24
C THR A 70 3.48 14.75 -13.73
N LYS A 71 4.14 15.92 -13.77
CA LYS A 71 5.56 16.02 -14.16
C LYS A 71 6.48 15.18 -13.27
N SER A 72 6.31 15.24 -11.95
CA SER A 72 7.13 14.44 -11.02
C SER A 72 6.85 12.95 -11.15
N ARG A 73 5.60 12.55 -11.46
CA ARG A 73 5.26 11.14 -11.70
C ARG A 73 5.89 10.60 -12.98
N VAL A 74 5.87 11.38 -14.06
CA VAL A 74 6.56 11.03 -15.31
C VAL A 74 8.05 10.87 -15.05
N GLN A 75 8.69 11.81 -14.34
CA GLN A 75 10.11 11.72 -14.02
C GLN A 75 10.49 10.45 -13.24
N VAL A 76 9.65 10.03 -12.28
CA VAL A 76 9.86 8.76 -11.58
C VAL A 76 9.72 7.57 -12.54
N PHE A 77 8.68 7.57 -13.38
CA PHE A 77 8.42 6.49 -14.32
C PHE A 77 9.55 6.29 -15.33
N GLU A 78 10.10 7.38 -15.88
CA GLU A 78 11.25 7.33 -16.81
C GLU A 78 12.53 6.80 -16.15
N GLY A 79 12.59 6.75 -14.82
CA GLY A 79 13.74 6.25 -14.05
C GLY A 79 13.58 4.83 -13.49
N LEU A 80 12.47 4.14 -13.79
CA LEU A 80 12.25 2.73 -13.44
C LEU A 80 12.96 1.80 -14.43
#